data_AF-A0A7D4Y8X2-F1
#
_entry.id   AF-A0A7D4Y8X2-F1
#
_cell.length_a   1.000
_cell.length_b   1.000
_cell.length_c   1.000
_cell.angle_alpha   90.00
_cell.angle_beta   90.00
_cell.angle_gamma   90.00
#
_symmetry.space_group_name_H-M   'P 1'
#
loop_
_entity.id
_entity.type
_entity.pdbx_description
1 polymer ?
#
loop_
_entity_poly.entity_id
_entity_poly.type
_entity_poly.pdbx_seq_one_letter_code
_entity_poly.pdbx_strand_id
1 'polypeptide(L)'
;MDAVALKPTEVDVSRAADLAASTLVVDYEGRESFPDAGTLRALAETADVLVTTPVRADGFDPLGDDSLSDSIPEAVGRVLVAGNGAYLSEAESQRAVAPRFGEAHERYPDAWVGTEGVERIALATGAPQFELLSRSTERDARALRAAGFDGELAVYAPTVLTDDEDAILDAVGAYVSRRATVRRALPDEYETDSAATGRAREVLLAASKDFAIVGDEETVRGRVEGLHGAGVDTVVGYPARGLDELLDA
;
A
#
# COMPACT_ATOMS: atom_id res chain seq x y z
N MET A 1 12.31 1.12 -7.23
CA MET A 1 11.28 1.56 -6.27
C MET A 1 11.90 2.64 -5.43
N ASP A 2 11.10 3.60 -4.99
CA ASP A 2 11.57 4.74 -4.20
C ASP A 2 11.44 4.43 -2.69
N ALA A 3 10.45 3.62 -2.33
CA ALA A 3 10.22 3.13 -0.97
C ALA A 3 9.80 1.66 -0.98
N VAL A 4 9.86 1.01 0.18
CA VAL A 4 9.45 -0.40 0.37
C VAL A 4 8.31 -0.48 1.38
N ALA A 5 7.25 -1.18 1.01
CA ALA A 5 6.18 -1.52 1.94
C ALA A 5 6.45 -2.85 2.66
N LEU A 6 6.08 -2.92 3.93
CA LEU A 6 6.31 -4.05 4.82
C LEU A 6 4.97 -4.49 5.42
N LYS A 7 4.65 -5.78 5.31
CA LYS A 7 3.49 -6.40 5.94
C LYS A 7 3.94 -7.29 7.11
N PRO A 8 3.72 -6.89 8.38
CA PRO A 8 4.20 -7.66 9.54
C PRO A 8 3.70 -9.11 9.61
N THR A 9 2.56 -9.41 8.98
CA THR A 9 2.01 -10.77 8.89
C THR A 9 2.70 -11.65 7.85
N GLU A 10 3.47 -11.06 6.94
CA GLU A 10 4.09 -11.75 5.80
C GLU A 10 5.63 -11.70 5.85
N VAL A 11 6.21 -10.68 6.50
CA VAL A 11 7.66 -10.52 6.64
C VAL A 11 8.07 -10.21 8.08
N ASP A 12 9.28 -10.65 8.45
CA ASP A 12 9.93 -10.17 9.65
C ASP A 12 10.41 -8.73 9.42
N VAL A 13 9.64 -7.77 9.93
CA VAL A 13 9.86 -6.33 9.75
C VAL A 13 11.23 -5.91 10.28
N SER A 14 11.79 -6.60 11.28
CA SER A 14 13.11 -6.24 11.83
C SER A 14 14.24 -6.37 10.80
N ARG A 15 14.10 -7.29 9.84
CA ARG A 15 15.06 -7.47 8.73
C ARG A 15 15.07 -6.28 7.76
N ALA A 16 14.03 -5.44 7.77
CA ALA A 16 13.95 -4.29 6.89
C ALA A 16 14.97 -3.19 7.24
N ALA A 17 15.56 -3.21 8.44
CA ALA A 17 16.63 -2.29 8.82
C ALA A 17 17.88 -2.44 7.93
N ASP A 18 18.07 -3.60 7.30
CA ASP A 18 19.18 -3.89 6.40
C ASP A 18 18.89 -3.53 4.93
N LEU A 19 17.67 -3.07 4.61
CA LEU A 19 17.33 -2.66 3.25
C LEU A 19 18.01 -1.32 2.90
N ALA A 20 18.44 -1.19 1.64
CA ALA A 20 18.99 0.07 1.12
C ALA A 20 17.94 1.17 0.87
N ALA A 21 16.65 0.87 1.07
CA ALA A 21 15.56 1.81 0.84
C ALA A 21 15.56 2.92 1.90
N SER A 22 15.51 4.18 1.47
CA SER A 22 15.48 5.34 2.38
C SER A 22 14.14 5.51 3.08
N THR A 23 13.07 4.91 2.55
CA THR A 23 11.71 5.04 3.09
C THR A 23 11.05 3.68 3.19
N LEU A 24 10.46 3.41 4.36
CA LEU A 24 9.75 2.18 4.68
C LEU A 24 8.30 2.50 5.06
N VAL A 25 7.34 1.81 4.44
CA VAL A 25 5.91 1.93 4.76
C VAL A 25 5.44 0.65 5.43
N VAL A 26 5.19 0.69 6.72
CA VAL A 26 4.60 -0.44 7.44
C VAL A 26 3.09 -0.45 7.23
N ASP A 27 2.61 -1.39 6.42
CA ASP A 27 1.20 -1.65 6.16
C ASP A 27 0.75 -2.92 6.89
N TYR A 28 -0.09 -2.80 7.91
CA TYR A 28 -0.48 -3.94 8.73
C TYR A 28 -1.97 -4.27 8.65
N GLU A 29 -2.29 -5.54 8.91
CA GLU A 29 -3.63 -6.09 8.80
C GLU A 29 -4.21 -6.31 10.21
N GLY A 30 -5.05 -5.36 10.65
CA GLY A 30 -5.63 -5.37 11.99
C GLY A 30 -4.65 -4.94 13.08
N ARG A 31 -5.17 -4.36 14.18
CA ARG A 31 -4.35 -3.77 15.25
C ARG A 31 -3.45 -4.79 15.96
N GLU A 32 -3.80 -6.06 15.90
CA GLU A 32 -3.05 -7.17 16.49
C GLU A 32 -1.71 -7.41 15.77
N SER A 33 -1.63 -6.99 14.50
CA SER A 33 -0.42 -7.05 13.68
C SER A 33 0.41 -5.76 13.76
N PHE A 34 -0.02 -4.77 14.56
CA PHE A 34 0.69 -3.52 14.72
C PHE A 34 2.05 -3.76 15.41
N PRO A 35 3.18 -3.30 14.83
CA PRO A 35 4.48 -3.50 15.44
C PRO A 35 4.62 -2.77 16.78
N ASP A 36 5.40 -3.33 17.69
CA ASP A 36 5.75 -2.64 18.92
C ASP A 36 6.66 -1.43 18.65
N ALA A 37 6.63 -0.48 19.59
CA ALA A 37 7.40 0.75 19.49
C ALA A 37 8.92 0.54 19.44
N GLY A 38 9.44 -0.58 19.95
CA GLY A 38 10.87 -0.93 19.87
C GLY A 38 11.27 -1.20 18.43
N THR A 39 10.50 -2.06 17.76
CA THR A 39 10.66 -2.36 16.32
C THR A 39 10.60 -1.09 15.48
N LEU A 40 9.58 -0.23 15.69
CA LEU A 40 9.44 1.00 14.92
C LEU A 40 10.60 1.99 15.12
N ARG A 41 11.15 2.10 16.33
CA ARG A 41 12.34 2.95 16.59
C ARG A 41 13.57 2.42 15.87
N ALA A 42 13.79 1.11 15.91
CA ALA A 42 14.94 0.49 15.25
C ALA A 42 14.93 0.73 13.74
N LEU A 43 13.75 0.68 13.10
CA LEU A 43 13.62 1.02 11.68
C LEU A 43 13.86 2.52 11.42
N ALA A 44 13.35 3.39 12.30
CA ALA A 44 13.53 4.83 12.17
C ALA A 44 14.99 5.31 12.38
N GLU A 45 15.87 4.44 12.90
CA GLU A 45 17.31 4.72 12.96
C GLU A 45 18.01 4.60 11.60
N THR A 46 17.41 3.88 10.64
CA THR A 46 18.03 3.60 9.34
C THR A 46 17.27 4.18 8.14
N ALA A 47 15.97 4.43 8.26
CA ALA A 47 15.12 4.93 7.19
C ALA A 47 14.01 5.86 7.71
N ASP A 48 13.41 6.64 6.81
CA ASP A 48 12.16 7.33 7.07
C ASP A 48 11.02 6.31 7.13
N VAL A 49 10.39 6.17 8.30
CA VAL A 49 9.34 5.16 8.51
C VAL A 49 7.97 5.82 8.53
N LEU A 50 7.06 5.28 7.74
CA LEU A 50 5.65 5.62 7.74
C LEU A 50 4.83 4.39 8.18
N VAL A 51 3.83 4.58 9.02
CA VAL A 51 2.93 3.49 9.44
C VAL A 51 1.48 3.79 9.09
N THR A 52 0.78 2.82 8.49
CA THR A 52 -0.65 3.00 8.18
C THR A 52 -1.45 3.21 9.47
N THR A 53 -2.19 4.30 9.57
CA THR A 53 -2.92 4.69 10.79
C THR A 53 -4.42 4.71 10.46
N PRO A 54 -5.17 3.64 10.78
CA PRO A 54 -6.59 3.52 10.46
C PRO A 54 -7.44 4.34 11.41
N VAL A 55 -7.89 5.53 10.98
CA VAL A 55 -8.54 6.52 11.86
C VAL A 55 -9.87 6.06 12.47
N ARG A 56 -10.46 4.95 12.01
CA ARG A 56 -11.69 4.37 12.58
C ARG A 56 -11.45 3.27 13.60
N ALA A 57 -10.24 2.70 13.66
CA ALA A 57 -9.95 1.57 14.54
C ALA A 57 -9.68 2.04 15.97
N ASP A 58 -10.15 1.29 16.96
CA ASP A 58 -9.79 1.50 18.37
C ASP A 58 -8.28 1.33 18.56
N GLY A 59 -7.73 2.23 19.36
CA GLY A 59 -6.30 2.47 19.51
C GLY A 59 -5.77 3.52 18.54
N PHE A 60 -6.46 3.85 17.44
CA PHE A 60 -6.03 4.84 16.45
C PHE A 60 -7.09 5.92 16.15
N ASP A 61 -8.25 5.87 16.79
CA ASP A 61 -9.37 6.78 16.54
C ASP A 61 -9.11 8.11 17.23
N PRO A 62 -8.81 9.20 16.50
CA PRO A 62 -8.46 10.47 17.12
C PRO A 62 -9.65 11.15 17.82
N LEU A 63 -10.87 10.67 17.59
CA LEU A 63 -12.09 11.12 18.27
C LEU A 63 -12.61 10.09 19.29
N GLY A 64 -11.82 9.06 19.58
CA GLY A 64 -12.17 7.92 20.42
C GLY A 64 -10.97 7.41 21.21
N ASP A 65 -10.75 6.10 21.15
CA ASP A 65 -9.55 5.46 21.72
C ASP A 65 -8.37 5.60 20.75
N ASP A 66 -7.36 6.38 21.13
CA ASP A 66 -6.10 6.61 20.41
C ASP A 66 -4.87 6.04 21.16
N SER A 67 -5.07 5.11 22.09
CA SER A 67 -4.01 4.56 22.95
C SER A 67 -2.84 3.88 22.23
N LEU A 68 -3.07 3.23 21.09
CA LEU A 68 -1.99 2.67 20.26
C LEU A 68 -1.30 3.77 19.43
N SER A 69 -2.04 4.79 19.03
CA SER A 69 -1.52 5.95 18.31
C SER A 69 -0.46 6.68 19.12
N ASP A 70 -0.67 6.83 20.43
CA ASP A 70 0.28 7.44 21.37
C ASP A 70 1.56 6.60 21.57
N SER A 71 1.52 5.31 21.21
CA SER A 71 2.69 4.45 21.30
C SER A 71 3.63 4.57 20.10
N ILE A 72 3.19 5.21 19.01
CA ILE A 72 4.01 5.44 17.81
C ILE A 72 5.12 6.44 18.15
N PRO A 73 6.41 6.09 17.92
CA PRO A 73 7.52 7.00 18.17
C PRO A 73 7.41 8.29 17.36
N GLU A 74 7.85 9.42 17.92
CA GLU A 74 7.79 10.75 17.26
C GLU A 74 8.53 10.79 15.91
N ALA A 75 9.60 10.00 15.76
CA ALA A 75 10.37 9.89 14.52
C ALA A 75 9.65 9.10 13.40
N VAL A 76 8.50 8.49 13.70
CA VAL A 76 7.75 7.65 12.75
C VAL A 76 6.56 8.46 12.23
N GLY A 77 6.56 8.69 10.93
CA GLY A 77 5.46 9.34 10.24
C GLY A 77 4.26 8.41 10.03
N ARG A 78 3.20 8.94 9.43
CA ARG A 78 1.91 8.26 9.34
C ARG A 78 1.38 8.26 7.91
N VAL A 79 0.67 7.18 7.57
CA VAL A 79 -0.24 7.14 6.42
C VAL A 79 -1.67 7.01 6.96
N LEU A 80 -2.41 8.11 7.02
CA LEU A 80 -3.80 8.12 7.48
C LEU A 80 -4.69 7.38 6.50
N VAL A 81 -5.41 6.37 6.98
CA VAL A 81 -6.34 5.57 6.17
C VAL A 81 -7.69 5.48 6.86
N ALA A 82 -8.77 5.24 6.11
CA ALA A 82 -10.07 5.01 6.72
C ALA A 82 -10.10 3.73 7.57
N GLY A 83 -9.20 2.78 7.32
CA GLY A 83 -9.23 1.43 7.87
C GLY A 83 -10.06 0.49 7.00
N ASN A 84 -9.49 -0.66 6.69
CA ASN A 84 -10.12 -1.66 5.83
C ASN A 84 -11.23 -2.40 6.59
N GLY A 85 -12.44 -2.45 6.02
CA GLY A 85 -13.61 -3.09 6.64
C GLY A 85 -13.43 -4.57 6.98
N ALA A 86 -12.45 -5.27 6.38
CA ALA A 86 -12.11 -6.64 6.76
C ALA A 86 -11.49 -6.76 8.16
N TYR A 87 -10.88 -5.69 8.67
CA TYR A 87 -10.19 -5.66 9.97
C TYR A 87 -10.89 -4.78 11.00
N LEU A 88 -11.94 -4.06 10.60
CA LEU A 88 -12.76 -3.27 11.51
C LEU A 88 -13.89 -4.13 12.09
N SER A 89 -14.14 -3.97 13.38
CA SER A 89 -15.39 -4.39 14.00
C SER A 89 -16.58 -3.65 13.38
N GLU A 90 -17.77 -4.18 13.60
CA GLU A 90 -19.01 -3.53 13.15
C GLU A 90 -19.12 -2.09 13.69
N ALA A 91 -18.80 -1.88 14.96
CA ALA A 91 -18.86 -0.56 15.59
C ALA A 91 -17.85 0.43 14.98
N GLU A 92 -16.62 -0.01 14.71
CA GLU A 92 -15.60 0.82 14.05
C GLU A 92 -15.99 1.15 12.60
N SER A 93 -16.55 0.18 11.87
CA SER A 93 -16.94 0.35 10.46
C SER A 93 -18.01 1.45 10.26
N GLN A 94 -18.89 1.66 11.26
CA GLN A 94 -19.98 2.64 11.23
C GLN A 94 -19.52 4.07 11.54
N ARG A 95 -18.27 4.27 11.97
CA ARG A 95 -17.75 5.59 12.36
C ARG A 95 -17.60 6.52 11.16
N ALA A 96 -17.96 7.79 11.36
CA ALA A 96 -17.79 8.82 10.35
C ALA A 96 -16.31 9.11 10.10
N VAL A 97 -15.90 9.00 8.83
CA VAL A 97 -14.50 9.08 8.39
C VAL A 97 -13.98 10.52 8.34
N ALA A 98 -14.72 11.42 7.69
CA ALA A 98 -14.31 12.81 7.48
C ALA A 98 -13.88 13.58 8.76
N PRO A 99 -14.66 13.58 9.88
CA PRO A 99 -14.23 14.30 11.08
C PRO A 99 -12.98 13.70 11.73
N ARG A 100 -12.77 12.39 11.60
CA ARG A 100 -11.57 11.70 12.11
C ARG A 100 -10.34 12.02 11.28
N PHE A 101 -10.49 12.08 9.96
CA PHE A 101 -9.42 12.56 9.09
C PHE A 101 -9.06 14.02 9.37
N GLY A 102 -10.06 14.88 9.59
CA GLY A 102 -9.82 16.28 9.98
C GLY A 102 -8.98 16.38 11.25
N GLU A 103 -9.41 15.71 12.32
CA GLU A 103 -8.67 15.69 13.58
C GLU A 103 -7.27 15.06 13.44
N ALA A 104 -7.15 13.93 12.75
CA ALA A 104 -5.86 13.27 12.55
C ALA A 104 -4.90 14.14 11.73
N HIS A 105 -5.39 14.83 10.70
CA HIS A 105 -4.57 15.71 9.87
C HIS A 105 -4.15 16.98 10.62
N GLU A 106 -5.00 17.54 11.50
CA GLU A 106 -4.61 18.64 12.37
C GLU A 106 -3.51 18.25 13.36
N ARG A 107 -3.55 17.03 13.90
CA ARG A 107 -2.50 16.50 14.79
C ARG A 107 -1.22 16.11 14.05
N TYR A 108 -1.36 15.63 12.81
CA TYR A 108 -0.27 15.07 12.00
C TYR A 108 -0.28 15.69 10.60
N PRO A 109 0.14 16.97 10.46
CA PRO A 109 0.03 17.71 9.21
C PRO A 109 0.89 17.14 8.07
N ASP A 110 2.00 16.49 8.43
CA ASP A 110 2.93 15.87 7.47
C ASP A 110 2.53 14.42 7.09
N ALA A 111 1.43 13.91 7.64
CA ALA A 111 1.00 12.54 7.35
C ALA A 111 0.54 12.40 5.90
N TRP A 112 0.87 11.26 5.28
CA TRP A 112 0.30 10.86 4.00
C TRP A 112 -1.16 10.46 4.18
N VAL A 113 -1.95 10.51 3.11
CA VAL A 113 -3.35 10.10 3.13
C VAL A 113 -3.58 8.97 2.12
N GLY A 114 -3.88 7.78 2.64
CA GLY A 114 -4.32 6.66 1.81
C GLY A 114 -5.70 6.91 1.24
N THR A 115 -5.84 6.80 -0.07
CA THR A 115 -7.02 7.33 -0.78
C THR A 115 -8.16 6.33 -0.93
N GLU A 116 -7.95 5.04 -0.67
CA GLU A 116 -8.96 4.00 -0.89
C GLU A 116 -10.26 4.30 -0.11
N GLY A 117 -11.32 4.69 -0.84
CA GLY A 117 -12.63 5.03 -0.30
C GLY A 117 -12.73 6.43 0.34
N VAL A 118 -11.70 7.27 0.23
CA VAL A 118 -11.63 8.63 0.78
C VAL A 118 -10.98 9.65 -0.17
N GLU A 119 -10.99 9.39 -1.47
CA GLU A 119 -10.23 10.13 -2.49
C GLU A 119 -10.51 11.64 -2.45
N ARG A 120 -11.79 12.02 -2.26
CA ARG A 120 -12.18 13.44 -2.16
C ARG A 120 -11.68 14.12 -0.88
N ILE A 121 -11.57 13.38 0.22
CA ILE A 121 -11.05 13.90 1.49
C ILE A 121 -9.54 14.10 1.36
N ALA A 122 -8.85 13.12 0.78
CA ALA A 122 -7.41 13.19 0.53
C ALA A 122 -7.02 14.41 -0.33
N LEU A 123 -7.76 14.67 -1.40
CA LEU A 123 -7.54 15.86 -2.24
C LEU A 123 -7.72 17.17 -1.47
N ALA A 124 -8.58 17.20 -0.45
CA ALA A 124 -8.88 18.41 0.31
C ALA A 124 -7.83 18.72 1.40
N THR A 125 -7.05 17.74 1.86
CA THR A 125 -6.01 17.97 2.87
C THR A 125 -4.75 18.60 2.27
N GLY A 126 -4.49 18.40 0.98
CA GLY A 126 -3.22 18.80 0.33
C GLY A 126 -2.02 17.96 0.78
N ALA A 127 -2.23 16.94 1.61
CA ALA A 127 -1.22 15.99 2.02
C ALA A 127 -0.79 15.08 0.85
N PRO A 128 0.39 14.43 0.92
CA PRO A 128 0.77 13.40 -0.04
C PRO A 128 -0.31 12.33 -0.15
N GLN A 129 -0.80 12.10 -1.36
CA GLN A 129 -1.81 11.09 -1.62
C GLN A 129 -1.13 9.74 -1.81
N PHE A 130 -1.61 8.73 -1.09
CA PHE A 130 -1.10 7.38 -1.17
C PHE A 130 -2.14 6.45 -1.79
N GLU A 131 -1.94 6.09 -3.05
CA GLU A 131 -2.90 5.32 -3.83
C GLU A 131 -2.45 3.88 -4.05
N LEU A 132 -3.40 2.96 -4.17
CA LEU A 132 -3.09 1.62 -4.66
C LEU A 132 -2.94 1.63 -6.17
N LEU A 133 -1.91 0.96 -6.68
CA LEU A 133 -1.73 0.77 -8.12
C LEU A 133 -2.98 0.15 -8.75
N SER A 134 -3.40 0.75 -9.85
CA SER A 134 -4.55 0.32 -10.63
C SER A 134 -4.32 0.52 -12.12
N ARG A 135 -5.25 -0.03 -12.92
CA ARG A 135 -5.31 0.17 -14.38
C ARG A 135 -5.34 1.62 -14.82
N SER A 136 -5.89 2.52 -13.99
CA SER A 136 -6.06 3.93 -14.33
C SER A 136 -5.01 4.83 -13.71
N THR A 137 -4.13 4.33 -12.83
CA THR A 137 -3.17 5.15 -12.06
C THR A 137 -2.39 6.15 -12.94
N GLU A 138 -1.78 5.71 -14.05
CA GLU A 138 -1.05 6.65 -14.91
C GLU A 138 -1.95 7.69 -15.60
N ARG A 139 -3.17 7.27 -16.00
CA ARG A 139 -4.13 8.18 -16.62
C ARG A 139 -4.60 9.22 -15.61
N ASP A 140 -4.88 8.78 -14.39
CA ASP A 140 -5.40 9.61 -13.31
C ASP A 140 -4.33 10.59 -12.83
N ALA A 141 -3.08 10.13 -12.66
CA ALA A 141 -1.92 10.98 -12.38
C ALA A 141 -1.73 12.05 -13.46
N ARG A 142 -1.72 11.68 -14.75
CA ARG A 142 -1.61 12.65 -15.85
C ARG A 142 -2.78 13.63 -15.85
N ALA A 143 -3.99 13.19 -15.54
CA ALA A 143 -5.16 14.05 -15.47
C ALA A 143 -5.07 15.05 -14.30
N LEU A 144 -4.59 14.62 -13.14
CA LEU A 144 -4.31 15.50 -11.98
C LEU A 144 -3.26 16.54 -12.34
N ARG A 145 -2.12 16.13 -12.91
CA ARG A 145 -1.06 17.05 -13.35
C ARG A 145 -1.56 18.04 -14.40
N ALA A 146 -2.33 17.58 -15.40
CA ALA A 146 -2.92 18.45 -16.42
C ALA A 146 -3.94 19.43 -15.85
N ALA A 147 -4.62 19.08 -14.75
CA ALA A 147 -5.52 19.97 -14.02
C ALA A 147 -4.77 20.96 -13.09
N GLY A 148 -3.44 20.87 -13.03
CA GLY A 148 -2.59 21.76 -12.22
C GLY A 148 -2.39 21.30 -10.78
N PHE A 149 -2.71 20.05 -10.44
CA PHE A 149 -2.40 19.50 -9.13
C PHE A 149 -0.88 19.29 -8.99
N ASP A 150 -0.28 19.96 -8.02
CA ASP A 150 1.16 19.96 -7.72
C ASP A 150 1.52 19.26 -6.41
N GLY A 151 0.54 18.73 -5.68
CA GLY A 151 0.77 17.93 -4.47
C GLY A 151 1.42 16.58 -4.77
N GLU A 152 1.98 15.94 -3.74
CA GLU A 152 2.70 14.68 -3.88
C GLU A 152 1.75 13.49 -4.13
N LEU A 153 2.14 12.61 -5.06
CA LEU A 153 1.45 11.38 -5.42
C LEU A 153 2.37 10.18 -5.17
N ALA A 154 2.04 9.37 -4.18
CA ALA A 154 2.68 8.12 -3.87
C ALA A 154 1.80 6.92 -4.27
N VAL A 155 2.38 5.88 -4.84
CA VAL A 155 1.66 4.68 -5.32
C VAL A 155 2.21 3.43 -4.66
N TYR A 156 1.35 2.72 -3.93
CA TYR A 156 1.61 1.37 -3.43
C TYR A 156 1.42 0.33 -4.54
N ALA A 157 2.42 -0.51 -4.74
CA ALA A 157 2.35 -1.58 -5.74
C ALA A 157 2.97 -2.89 -5.22
N PRO A 158 2.21 -3.99 -5.15
CA PRO A 158 2.80 -5.32 -5.06
C PRO A 158 3.81 -5.50 -6.20
N THR A 159 4.97 -6.04 -5.87
CA THR A 159 6.13 -6.13 -6.76
C THR A 159 6.65 -7.56 -6.74
N VAL A 160 6.91 -8.11 -7.93
CA VAL A 160 7.43 -9.47 -8.14
C VAL A 160 8.54 -9.41 -9.18
N LEU A 161 9.79 -9.68 -8.78
CA LEU A 161 10.97 -9.58 -9.63
C LEU A 161 11.26 -10.89 -10.38
N THR A 162 10.30 -11.30 -11.22
CA THR A 162 10.43 -12.48 -12.09
C THR A 162 9.51 -12.35 -13.30
N ASP A 163 9.89 -12.94 -14.42
CA ASP A 163 9.04 -13.11 -15.61
C ASP A 163 8.33 -14.47 -15.65
N ASP A 164 8.62 -15.36 -14.68
CA ASP A 164 7.92 -16.63 -14.49
C ASP A 164 6.46 -16.40 -14.10
N GLU A 165 5.55 -16.71 -15.03
CA GLU A 165 4.11 -16.58 -14.85
C GLU A 165 3.56 -17.36 -13.65
N ASP A 166 4.10 -18.54 -13.35
CA ASP A 166 3.64 -19.37 -12.23
C ASP A 166 4.01 -18.69 -10.91
N ALA A 167 5.25 -18.24 -10.79
CA ALA A 167 5.71 -17.48 -9.62
C ALA A 167 4.95 -16.16 -9.43
N ILE A 168 4.59 -15.49 -10.52
CA ILE A 168 3.74 -14.28 -10.49
C ILE A 168 2.35 -14.61 -9.92
N LEU A 169 1.72 -15.69 -10.38
CA LEU A 169 0.38 -16.07 -9.91
C LEU A 169 0.40 -16.52 -8.45
N ASP A 170 1.40 -17.29 -8.05
CA ASP A 170 1.58 -17.70 -6.64
C ASP A 170 1.71 -16.47 -5.72
N ALA A 171 2.41 -15.43 -6.18
CA ALA A 171 2.66 -14.23 -5.39
C ALA A 171 1.45 -13.27 -5.32
N VAL A 172 0.81 -12.96 -6.46
CA VAL A 172 -0.18 -11.87 -6.52
C VAL A 172 -1.55 -12.29 -7.06
N GLY A 173 -1.73 -13.53 -7.50
CA GLY A 173 -2.98 -13.98 -8.11
C GLY A 173 -4.19 -13.91 -7.14
N ALA A 174 -3.99 -14.30 -5.88
CA ALA A 174 -5.01 -14.16 -4.83
C ALA A 174 -5.32 -12.69 -4.49
N TYR A 175 -4.35 -11.80 -4.62
CA TYR A 175 -4.53 -10.36 -4.42
C TYR A 175 -5.34 -9.73 -5.56
N VAL A 176 -4.98 -10.00 -6.82
CA VAL A 176 -5.66 -9.39 -7.98
C VAL A 176 -7.06 -9.95 -8.20
N SER A 177 -7.33 -11.20 -7.85
CA SER A 177 -8.66 -11.82 -7.96
C SER A 177 -9.73 -11.09 -7.13
N ARG A 178 -9.33 -10.45 -6.04
CA ARG A 178 -10.23 -9.67 -5.16
C ARG A 178 -10.70 -8.37 -5.80
N ARG A 179 -10.03 -7.86 -6.84
CA ARG A 179 -10.43 -6.62 -7.52
C ARG A 179 -11.77 -6.82 -8.22
N ALA A 180 -12.71 -5.90 -8.01
CA ALA A 180 -14.09 -6.07 -8.45
C ALA A 180 -14.24 -6.27 -9.98
N THR A 181 -13.36 -5.68 -10.79
CA THR A 181 -13.33 -5.87 -12.25
C THR A 181 -12.78 -7.24 -12.64
N VAL A 182 -11.80 -7.75 -11.90
CA VAL A 182 -11.18 -9.06 -12.11
C VAL A 182 -12.14 -10.16 -11.68
N ARG A 183 -12.71 -10.06 -10.47
CA ARG A 183 -13.72 -10.98 -9.93
C ARG A 183 -14.91 -11.19 -10.88
N ARG A 184 -15.36 -10.13 -11.56
CA ARG A 184 -16.44 -10.20 -12.56
C ARG A 184 -16.05 -10.90 -13.87
N ALA A 185 -14.75 -10.97 -14.17
CA ALA A 185 -14.22 -11.59 -15.39
C ALA A 185 -13.76 -13.04 -15.17
N LEU A 186 -13.63 -13.46 -13.91
CA LEU A 186 -13.28 -14.83 -13.53
C LEU A 186 -14.49 -15.77 -13.65
N PRO A 187 -14.27 -17.06 -13.97
CA PRO A 187 -15.33 -18.08 -13.90
C PRO A 187 -15.75 -18.32 -12.43
N ASP A 188 -16.78 -19.15 -12.21
CA ASP A 188 -17.28 -19.43 -10.85
C ASP A 188 -16.30 -20.29 -10.03
N GLU A 189 -15.65 -21.25 -10.68
CA GLU A 189 -14.63 -22.12 -10.08
C GLU A 189 -13.27 -21.83 -10.73
N TYR A 190 -12.30 -21.45 -9.91
CA TYR A 190 -10.94 -21.14 -10.33
C TYR A 190 -9.96 -21.25 -9.16
N GLU A 191 -8.72 -21.54 -9.50
CA GLU A 191 -7.58 -21.32 -8.62
C GLU A 191 -7.03 -19.91 -8.82
N THR A 192 -6.38 -19.37 -7.79
CA THR A 192 -5.78 -18.02 -7.83
C THR A 192 -4.26 -18.03 -7.90
N ASP A 193 -3.64 -19.20 -8.03
CA ASP A 193 -2.20 -19.42 -8.01
C ASP A 193 -1.73 -20.03 -9.34
N SER A 194 -0.52 -20.60 -9.39
CA SER A 194 0.02 -21.29 -10.56
C SER A 194 -0.85 -22.45 -11.07
N ALA A 195 -1.72 -23.03 -10.24
CA ALA A 195 -2.66 -24.07 -10.67
C ALA A 195 -3.84 -23.51 -11.50
N ALA A 196 -3.98 -22.18 -11.60
CA ALA A 196 -4.97 -21.57 -12.48
C ALA A 196 -4.75 -22.00 -13.93
N THR A 197 -5.83 -22.40 -14.60
CA THR A 197 -5.81 -22.83 -16.01
C THR A 197 -6.86 -22.09 -16.84
N GLY A 198 -6.72 -22.18 -18.16
CA GLY A 198 -7.66 -21.63 -19.13
C GLY A 198 -7.97 -20.15 -18.89
N ARG A 199 -9.26 -19.82 -18.87
CA ARG A 199 -9.72 -18.43 -18.77
C ARG A 199 -9.31 -17.74 -17.47
N ALA A 200 -9.30 -18.47 -16.34
CA ALA A 200 -8.91 -17.90 -15.06
C ALA A 200 -7.46 -17.42 -15.10
N ARG A 201 -6.55 -18.28 -15.59
CA ARG A 201 -5.13 -17.96 -15.74
C ARG A 201 -4.90 -16.71 -16.61
N GLU A 202 -5.52 -16.66 -17.79
CA GLU A 202 -5.43 -15.50 -18.69
C GLU A 202 -5.85 -14.19 -18.00
N VAL A 203 -6.97 -14.24 -17.26
CA VAL A 203 -7.52 -13.06 -16.57
C VAL A 203 -6.60 -12.64 -15.41
N LEU A 204 -6.10 -13.59 -14.63
CA LEU A 204 -5.23 -13.31 -13.50
C LEU A 204 -3.89 -12.74 -13.96
N LEU A 205 -3.24 -13.33 -14.98
CA LEU A 205 -1.97 -12.83 -15.51
C LEU A 205 -2.10 -11.42 -16.10
N ALA A 206 -3.20 -11.15 -16.83
CA ALA A 206 -3.47 -9.80 -17.31
C ALA A 206 -3.68 -8.83 -16.14
N ALA A 207 -4.43 -9.24 -15.12
CA ALA A 207 -4.66 -8.43 -13.92
C ALA A 207 -3.38 -8.20 -13.09
N SER A 208 -2.47 -9.17 -13.02
CA SER A 208 -1.17 -9.00 -12.34
C SER A 208 -0.37 -7.84 -12.93
N LYS A 209 -0.40 -7.67 -14.25
CA LYS A 209 0.28 -6.54 -14.93
C LYS A 209 -0.41 -5.20 -14.69
N ASP A 210 -1.69 -5.23 -14.35
CA ASP A 210 -2.52 -4.03 -14.15
C ASP A 210 -2.49 -3.50 -12.71
N PHE A 211 -2.34 -4.40 -11.73
CA PHE A 211 -2.51 -4.11 -10.30
C PHE A 211 -1.24 -4.40 -9.47
N ALA A 212 -0.17 -4.87 -10.12
CA ALA A 212 1.15 -5.11 -9.53
C ALA A 212 2.25 -4.71 -10.54
N ILE A 213 3.47 -4.59 -10.05
CA ILE A 213 4.68 -4.40 -10.87
C ILE A 213 5.39 -5.74 -10.94
N VAL A 214 5.26 -6.42 -12.08
CA VAL A 214 5.76 -7.79 -12.26
C VAL A 214 6.65 -7.86 -13.49
N GLY A 215 7.73 -8.63 -13.41
CA GLY A 215 8.66 -8.88 -14.51
C GLY A 215 10.11 -8.97 -14.05
N ASP A 216 11.00 -9.11 -15.01
CA ASP A 216 12.44 -8.98 -14.78
C ASP A 216 12.83 -7.53 -14.37
N GLU A 217 14.09 -7.34 -14.00
CA GLU A 217 14.61 -6.05 -13.51
C GLU A 217 14.40 -4.90 -14.52
N GLU A 218 14.59 -5.17 -15.81
CA GLU A 218 14.38 -4.17 -16.87
C GLU A 218 12.90 -3.78 -16.98
N THR A 219 11.99 -4.76 -16.95
CA THR A 219 10.54 -4.54 -17.00
C THR A 219 10.07 -3.77 -15.78
N VAL A 220 10.53 -4.15 -14.58
CA VAL A 220 10.20 -3.47 -13.33
C VAL A 220 10.70 -2.02 -13.35
N ARG A 221 11.95 -1.79 -13.77
CA ARG A 221 12.51 -0.43 -13.92
C ARG A 221 11.71 0.40 -14.90
N GLY A 222 11.43 -0.11 -16.10
CA GLY A 222 10.63 0.59 -17.10
C GLY A 222 9.21 0.89 -16.62
N ARG A 223 8.62 0.02 -15.81
CA ARG A 223 7.31 0.25 -15.18
C ARG A 223 7.35 1.40 -14.18
N VAL A 224 8.38 1.47 -13.34
CA VAL A 224 8.59 2.59 -12.38
C VAL A 224 8.80 3.91 -13.13
N GLU A 225 9.68 3.92 -14.13
CA GLU A 225 9.93 5.10 -14.96
C GLU A 225 8.65 5.57 -15.67
N GLY A 226 7.80 4.65 -16.11
CA GLY A 226 6.49 4.97 -16.69
C GLY A 226 5.54 5.65 -15.71
N LEU A 227 5.53 5.24 -14.44
CA LEU A 227 4.74 5.87 -13.37
C LEU A 227 5.27 7.29 -13.08
N HIS A 228 6.59 7.45 -12.94
CA HIS A 228 7.21 8.76 -12.77
C HIS A 228 6.91 9.69 -13.96
N GLY A 229 7.03 9.18 -15.18
CA GLY A 229 6.68 9.92 -16.40
C GLY A 229 5.19 10.27 -16.52
N ALA A 230 4.31 9.59 -15.79
CA ALA A 230 2.90 9.93 -15.66
C ALA A 230 2.61 10.99 -14.60
N GLY A 231 3.59 11.31 -13.74
CA GLY A 231 3.50 12.30 -12.68
C GLY A 231 3.33 11.73 -11.27
N VAL A 232 3.56 10.43 -11.07
CA VAL A 232 3.73 9.84 -9.72
C VAL A 232 5.09 10.29 -9.18
N ASP A 233 5.16 10.70 -7.92
CA ASP A 233 6.40 11.15 -7.29
C ASP A 233 7.13 10.00 -6.59
N THR A 234 6.37 9.13 -5.93
CA THR A 234 6.92 8.04 -5.10
C THR A 234 6.27 6.70 -5.45
N VAL A 235 7.05 5.68 -5.82
CA VAL A 235 6.57 4.31 -6.01
C VAL A 235 7.02 3.45 -4.81
N VAL A 236 6.04 3.02 -4.03
CA VAL A 236 6.21 2.18 -2.84
C VAL A 236 5.99 0.71 -3.23
N GLY A 237 7.08 -0.04 -3.36
CA GLY A 237 7.04 -1.44 -3.74
C GLY A 237 6.77 -2.36 -2.55
N TYR A 238 5.72 -3.18 -2.62
CA TYR A 238 5.51 -4.28 -1.68
C TYR A 238 6.09 -5.58 -2.25
N PRO A 239 7.18 -6.14 -1.71
CA PRO A 239 7.80 -7.34 -2.26
C PRO A 239 6.94 -8.57 -1.93
N ALA A 240 6.07 -8.96 -2.87
CA ALA A 240 5.04 -9.98 -2.65
C ALA A 240 5.61 -11.41 -2.50
N ARG A 241 6.92 -11.58 -2.73
CA ARG A 241 7.66 -12.84 -2.51
C ARG A 241 8.55 -12.80 -1.25
N GLY A 242 8.40 -11.79 -0.41
CA GLY A 242 9.24 -11.57 0.77
C GLY A 242 10.48 -10.71 0.49
N LEU A 243 11.26 -10.44 1.54
CA LEU A 243 12.37 -9.48 1.48
C LEU A 243 13.67 -10.02 0.87
N ASP A 244 13.82 -11.33 0.71
CA ASP A 244 15.10 -11.96 0.37
C ASP A 244 15.69 -11.41 -0.95
N GLU A 245 14.87 -11.25 -1.98
CA GLU A 245 15.30 -10.68 -3.28
C GLU A 245 15.79 -9.22 -3.17
N LEU A 246 15.32 -8.45 -2.18
CA LEU A 246 15.73 -7.06 -1.97
C LEU A 246 16.94 -6.94 -1.04
N LEU A 247 17.16 -7.92 -0.17
CA LEU A 247 18.30 -7.95 0.76
C LEU A 247 19.58 -8.47 0.08
N ASP A 248 19.43 -9.27 -0.97
CA ASP A 248 20.55 -9.81 -1.77
C ASP A 248 20.99 -8.87 -2.92
N ALA A 249 20.33 -7.72 -3.09
CA ALA A 249 20.49 -6.78 -4.22
C ALA A 249 21.53 -5.67 -4.00
#